data_AF-A0A350PHG8-F1
#
_entry.id   AF-A0A350PHG8-F1
#
_cell.length_a   1.000
_cell.length_b   1.000
_cell.length_c   1.000
_cell.angle_alpha   90.00
_cell.angle_beta   90.00
_cell.angle_gamma   90.00
#
_symmetry.space_group_name_H-M   'P 1'
#
loop_
_entity.id
_entity.type
_entity.pdbx_description
1 polymer ?
#
loop_
_entity_poly.entity_id
_entity_poly.type
_entity_poly.pdbx_seq_one_letter_code
_entity_poly.pdbx_strand_id
1 'polypeptide(L)'
;ILFLSFLLSFNPIQNDTSRFDLYETALANLDNSKIENLETAIVLFDSLSVDPPDLVNDKMFEAFQDYYYKTIRYINSNNIIDESIIYEYDDMYNNPYSDSLTTIFNKYGIDIFSTEGSFYADQMVGYLSKTFSDKLTDAYDEYLKRRANEMRRAFSEDAILLVSFSTVANRMFF
;
A
#
# COMPACT_ATOMS: atom_id res chain seq x y z
N ILE A 1 -4.34 20.02 13.42
CA ILE A 1 -5.04 20.47 14.67
C ILE A 1 -6.47 20.92 14.39
N LEU A 2 -6.77 21.64 13.30
CA LEU A 2 -8.14 22.13 13.02
C LEU A 2 -9.14 21.08 12.50
N PHE A 3 -8.69 19.97 11.90
CA PHE A 3 -9.58 18.92 11.38
C PHE A 3 -10.11 17.97 12.46
N LEU A 4 -9.33 17.74 13.54
CA LEU A 4 -9.79 16.93 14.68
C LEU A 4 -10.89 17.63 15.48
N SER A 5 -10.93 18.97 15.47
CA SER A 5 -11.88 19.74 16.28
C SER A 5 -13.30 19.75 15.71
N PHE A 6 -13.50 19.40 14.44
CA PHE A 6 -14.82 19.44 13.80
C PHE A 6 -15.64 18.16 14.05
N LEU A 7 -14.99 17.06 14.44
CA LEU A 7 -15.67 15.79 14.76
C LEU A 7 -16.23 15.75 16.21
N LEU A 8 -15.93 16.75 17.05
CA LEU A 8 -16.28 16.74 18.48
C LEU A 8 -17.47 17.65 18.86
N SER A 9 -18.20 18.21 17.90
CA SER A 9 -19.36 19.06 18.19
C SER A 9 -20.66 18.52 17.58
N PHE A 10 -21.20 17.43 18.14
CA PHE A 10 -22.61 17.07 17.98
C PHE A 10 -23.22 16.67 19.34
N ASN A 11 -24.41 17.22 19.60
CA ASN A 11 -25.21 17.10 20.82
C ASN A 11 -25.51 15.64 21.22
N PRO A 12 -25.78 15.38 22.52
CA PRO A 12 -25.95 14.04 23.05
C PRO A 12 -27.35 13.52 22.72
N ILE A 13 -27.50 12.89 21.57
CA ILE A 13 -28.65 12.04 21.25
C ILE A 13 -28.08 10.73 20.75
N GLN A 14 -28.06 9.73 21.65
CA GLN A 14 -27.82 8.29 21.40
C GLN A 14 -26.98 7.95 20.16
N ASN A 15 -25.65 7.92 20.29
CA ASN A 15 -24.81 7.51 19.18
C ASN A 15 -23.83 6.42 19.63
N ASP A 16 -24.31 5.18 19.64
CA ASP A 16 -23.52 3.96 19.80
C ASP A 16 -22.85 3.64 18.44
N THR A 17 -22.13 4.62 17.87
CA THR A 17 -21.42 4.44 16.60
C THR A 17 -20.21 3.56 16.87
N SER A 18 -20.12 2.41 16.20
CA SER A 18 -18.98 1.51 16.42
C SER A 18 -17.68 2.17 15.94
N ARG A 19 -16.54 1.81 16.54
CA ARG A 19 -15.22 2.33 16.12
C ARG A 19 -14.96 2.10 14.62
N PHE A 20 -15.47 0.99 14.10
CA PHE A 20 -15.41 0.67 12.68
C PHE A 20 -16.21 1.67 11.84
N ASP A 21 -17.46 1.98 12.19
CA ASP A 21 -18.29 2.92 11.43
C ASP A 21 -17.68 4.34 11.38
N LEU A 22 -17.06 4.77 12.50
CA LEU A 22 -16.31 6.02 12.56
C LEU A 22 -15.13 6.00 11.58
N TYR A 23 -14.37 4.90 11.55
CA TYR A 23 -13.22 4.75 10.68
C TYR A 23 -13.61 4.71 9.20
N GLU A 24 -14.59 3.89 8.85
CA GLU A 24 -15.08 3.72 7.47
C GLU A 24 -15.64 5.04 6.92
N THR A 25 -16.45 5.74 7.73
CA THR A 25 -16.99 7.05 7.35
C THR A 25 -15.88 8.07 7.13
N ALA A 26 -14.84 8.06 7.96
CA ALA A 26 -13.71 8.96 7.78
C ALA A 26 -12.94 8.66 6.48
N LEU A 27 -12.63 7.38 6.21
CA LEU A 27 -11.96 6.97 4.97
C LEU A 27 -12.75 7.38 3.72
N ALA A 28 -14.07 7.23 3.73
CA ALA A 28 -14.94 7.61 2.61
C ALA A 28 -14.88 9.12 2.28
N ASN A 29 -14.47 9.96 3.23
CA ASN A 29 -14.33 11.40 3.04
C ASN A 29 -12.89 11.83 2.69
N LEU A 30 -11.92 10.89 2.68
CA LEU A 30 -10.55 11.18 2.28
C LEU A 30 -10.41 11.06 0.76
N ASP A 31 -9.81 12.07 0.15
CA ASP A 31 -9.54 12.13 -1.28
C ASP A 31 -8.37 11.21 -1.66
N ASN A 32 -8.59 10.23 -2.53
CA ASN A 32 -7.56 9.30 -3.03
C ASN A 32 -6.53 9.97 -3.94
N SER A 33 -6.77 11.20 -4.43
CA SER A 33 -5.78 11.96 -5.21
C SER A 33 -4.66 12.55 -4.37
N LYS A 34 -4.82 12.55 -3.04
CA LYS A 34 -3.91 13.14 -2.08
C LYS A 34 -3.25 12.05 -1.25
N ILE A 35 -2.04 11.66 -1.64
CA ILE A 35 -1.29 10.57 -0.99
C ILE A 35 -1.05 10.82 0.50
N GLU A 36 -0.96 12.09 0.92
CA GLU A 36 -0.83 12.48 2.32
C GLU A 36 -2.02 12.07 3.19
N ASN A 37 -3.18 11.78 2.60
CA ASN A 37 -4.33 11.25 3.34
C ASN A 37 -4.10 9.82 3.85
N LEU A 38 -3.10 9.09 3.34
CA LEU A 38 -2.68 7.82 3.93
C LEU A 38 -2.16 8.01 5.36
N GLU A 39 -1.43 9.10 5.63
CA GLU A 39 -1.01 9.46 7.00
C GLU A 39 -2.22 9.71 7.89
N THR A 40 -3.19 10.47 7.39
CA THR A 40 -4.44 10.76 8.13
C THR A 40 -5.19 9.48 8.46
N ALA A 41 -5.27 8.54 7.52
CA ALA A 41 -5.91 7.24 7.70
C ALA A 41 -5.17 6.37 8.74
N ILE A 42 -3.84 6.37 8.76
CA ILE A 42 -3.03 5.63 9.74
C ILE A 42 -3.18 6.25 11.14
N VAL A 43 -3.06 7.58 11.26
CA VAL A 43 -3.21 8.28 12.55
C VAL A 43 -4.60 8.05 13.13
N LEU A 44 -5.64 8.05 12.30
CA LEU A 44 -6.99 7.77 12.76
C LEU A 44 -7.14 6.31 13.20
N PHE A 45 -6.57 5.35 12.44
CA PHE A 45 -6.55 3.93 12.81
C PHE A 45 -5.92 3.75 14.20
N ASP A 46 -4.76 4.36 14.44
CA ASP A 46 -4.04 4.29 15.71
C ASP A 46 -4.88 4.87 16.85
N SER A 47 -5.61 5.96 16.61
CA SER A 47 -6.45 6.59 17.63
C SER A 47 -7.69 5.77 18.02
N LEU A 48 -8.16 4.89 17.12
CA LEU A 48 -9.36 4.07 17.31
C LEU A 48 -9.05 2.62 17.67
N SER A 49 -7.79 2.20 17.50
CA SER A 49 -7.34 0.85 17.84
C SER A 49 -7.31 0.63 19.34
N VAL A 50 -7.53 -0.62 19.75
CA VAL A 50 -7.43 -1.05 21.15
C VAL A 50 -6.30 -2.06 21.37
N ASP A 51 -5.82 -2.12 22.62
CA ASP A 51 -4.83 -3.07 23.12
C ASP A 51 -5.43 -3.85 24.32
N PRO A 52 -5.57 -5.19 24.25
CA PRO A 52 -5.13 -6.06 23.14
C PRO A 52 -5.98 -5.87 21.87
N PRO A 53 -5.39 -6.08 20.67
CA PRO A 53 -6.11 -6.01 19.41
C PRO A 53 -7.32 -6.95 19.35
N ASP A 54 -8.40 -6.45 18.77
CA ASP A 54 -9.64 -7.21 18.58
C ASP A 54 -10.07 -7.26 17.10
N LEU A 55 -11.18 -7.98 16.83
CA LEU A 55 -11.72 -8.12 15.49
C LEU A 55 -12.18 -6.79 14.85
N VAL A 56 -12.34 -5.73 15.64
CA VAL A 56 -12.67 -4.40 15.10
C VAL A 56 -11.41 -3.75 14.54
N ASN A 57 -10.24 -3.94 15.17
CA ASN A 57 -8.96 -3.52 14.59
C ASN A 57 -8.73 -4.19 13.21
N ASP A 58 -8.99 -5.49 13.11
CA ASP A 58 -8.85 -6.22 11.85
C ASP A 58 -9.77 -5.67 10.74
N LYS A 59 -11.05 -5.41 11.06
CA LYS A 59 -12.00 -4.80 10.12
C LYS A 59 -11.59 -3.39 9.69
N MET A 60 -11.11 -2.57 10.62
CA MET A 60 -10.58 -1.25 10.30
C MET A 60 -9.39 -1.40 9.33
N PHE A 61 -8.54 -2.40 9.52
CA PHE A 61 -7.40 -2.62 8.65
C PHE A 61 -7.79 -3.11 7.26
N GLU A 62 -8.82 -3.95 7.14
CA GLU A 62 -9.42 -4.29 5.85
C GLU A 62 -9.91 -3.05 5.10
N ALA A 63 -10.63 -2.15 5.78
CA ALA A 63 -11.08 -0.89 5.19
C ALA A 63 -9.91 0.03 4.80
N PHE A 64 -8.86 0.10 5.62
CA PHE A 64 -7.63 0.81 5.29
C PHE A 64 -6.98 0.25 4.02
N GLN A 65 -6.86 -1.08 3.89
CA GLN A 65 -6.26 -1.71 2.71
C GLN A 65 -7.04 -1.39 1.43
N ASP A 66 -8.38 -1.41 1.47
CA ASP A 66 -9.19 -1.02 0.32
C ASP A 66 -8.96 0.45 -0.07
N TYR A 67 -8.94 1.36 0.91
CA TYR A 67 -8.60 2.77 0.68
C TYR A 67 -7.18 2.93 0.10
N TYR A 68 -6.21 2.21 0.66
CA TYR A 68 -4.81 2.22 0.24
C TYR A 68 -4.64 1.76 -1.22
N TYR A 69 -5.26 0.66 -1.63
CA TYR A 69 -5.20 0.19 -3.02
C TYR A 69 -5.99 1.08 -3.99
N LYS A 70 -7.05 1.76 -3.53
CA LYS A 70 -7.72 2.81 -4.32
C LYS A 70 -6.79 4.00 -4.58
N THR A 71 -5.98 4.40 -3.61
CA THR A 71 -4.94 5.43 -3.79
C THR A 71 -3.87 4.99 -4.79
N ILE A 72 -3.35 3.76 -4.69
CA ILE A 72 -2.42 3.20 -5.69
C ILE A 72 -3.04 3.19 -7.09
N ARG A 73 -4.29 2.73 -7.21
CA ARG A 73 -5.01 2.73 -8.49
C ARG A 73 -5.17 4.13 -9.06
N TYR A 74 -5.40 5.14 -8.22
CA TYR A 74 -5.46 6.53 -8.66
C TYR A 74 -4.12 6.99 -9.23
N ILE A 75 -3.01 6.69 -8.54
CA ILE A 75 -1.64 7.02 -9.00
C ILE A 75 -1.39 6.42 -10.39
N ASN A 76 -1.69 5.14 -10.57
CA ASN A 76 -1.49 4.44 -11.84
C ASN A 76 -2.43 4.93 -12.94
N SER A 77 -3.71 5.18 -12.64
CA SER A 77 -4.71 5.58 -13.66
C SER A 77 -4.54 7.00 -14.19
N ASN A 78 -3.87 7.88 -13.44
CA ASN A 78 -3.71 9.29 -13.81
C ASN A 78 -2.30 9.62 -14.33
N ASN A 79 -1.48 8.61 -14.65
CA ASN A 79 -0.11 8.78 -15.14
C ASN A 79 0.71 9.73 -14.26
N ILE A 80 0.55 9.64 -12.93
CA ILE A 80 1.36 10.45 -11.99
C ILE A 80 2.84 10.08 -12.13
N ILE A 81 3.12 8.83 -12.51
CA ILE A 81 4.43 8.39 -12.95
C ILE A 81 4.57 8.75 -14.43
N ASP A 82 5.28 9.83 -14.73
CA ASP A 82 5.56 10.24 -16.10
C ASP A 82 6.73 9.42 -16.67
N GLU A 83 6.39 8.44 -17.50
CA GLU A 83 7.36 7.56 -18.16
C GLU A 83 8.34 8.34 -19.05
N SER A 84 7.91 9.46 -19.65
CA SER A 84 8.75 10.24 -20.56
C SER A 84 9.93 10.90 -19.83
N ILE A 85 9.72 11.31 -18.59
CA ILE A 85 10.76 11.88 -17.73
C ILE A 85 11.75 10.79 -17.31
N ILE A 86 11.28 9.57 -17.05
CA ILE A 86 12.14 8.44 -16.65
C ILE A 86 13.05 8.03 -17.82
N TYR A 87 12.50 7.95 -19.03
CA TYR A 87 13.26 7.60 -20.24
C TYR A 87 14.23 8.67 -20.73
N GLU A 88 14.04 9.95 -20.35
CA GLU A 88 14.97 11.03 -20.70
C GLU A 88 16.38 10.81 -20.09
N TYR A 89 16.49 10.01 -19.03
CA TYR A 89 17.74 9.83 -18.27
C TYR A 89 18.47 8.50 -18.51
N ASP A 90 17.99 7.62 -19.41
CA ASP A 90 18.55 6.28 -19.72
C ASP A 90 18.70 5.32 -18.50
N ASP A 91 18.44 5.80 -17.28
CA ASP A 91 18.53 5.10 -16.00
C ASP A 91 17.57 5.73 -14.97
N MET A 92 16.59 4.94 -14.49
CA MET A 92 15.64 5.36 -13.46
C MET A 92 16.32 5.67 -12.12
N TYR A 93 17.45 5.04 -11.79
CA TYR A 93 18.13 5.19 -10.51
C TYR A 93 19.02 6.45 -10.42
N ASN A 94 19.21 7.14 -11.54
CA ASN A 94 20.03 8.36 -11.62
C ASN A 94 19.22 9.59 -12.04
N ASN A 95 17.88 9.51 -11.96
CA ASN A 95 16.98 10.61 -12.31
C ASN A 95 16.46 11.33 -11.05
N PRO A 96 16.73 12.64 -10.87
CA PRO A 96 16.28 13.39 -9.71
C PRO A 96 14.74 13.43 -9.52
N TYR A 97 13.99 13.28 -10.61
CA TYR A 97 12.52 13.27 -10.57
C TYR A 97 11.98 11.93 -10.04
N SER A 98 12.54 10.80 -10.50
CA SER A 98 12.19 9.48 -9.96
C SER A 98 12.62 9.37 -8.49
N ASP A 99 13.77 9.93 -8.11
CA ASP A 99 14.22 9.96 -6.72
C ASP A 99 13.25 10.72 -5.81
N SER A 100 12.75 11.87 -6.26
CA SER A 100 11.78 12.68 -5.53
C SER A 100 10.43 11.96 -5.37
N LEU A 101 9.89 11.40 -6.46
CA LEU A 101 8.64 10.66 -6.43
C LEU A 101 8.74 9.39 -5.58
N THR A 102 9.82 8.62 -5.76
CA THR A 102 10.12 7.42 -4.97
C THR A 102 10.24 7.76 -3.50
N THR A 103 10.90 8.87 -3.15
CA THR A 103 11.00 9.34 -1.75
C THR A 103 9.62 9.65 -1.15
N ILE A 104 8.74 10.32 -1.91
CA ILE A 104 7.39 10.65 -1.45
C ILE A 104 6.54 9.38 -1.28
N PHE A 105 6.57 8.46 -2.25
CA PHE A 105 5.78 7.24 -2.24
C PHE A 105 6.25 6.26 -1.16
N ASN A 106 7.56 6.10 -1.01
CA ASN A 106 8.15 5.20 -0.02
C ASN A 106 7.78 5.57 1.42
N LYS A 107 7.56 6.87 1.69
CA LYS A 107 7.05 7.33 3.00
C LYS A 107 5.74 6.62 3.37
N TYR A 108 4.87 6.40 2.39
CA TYR A 108 3.57 5.76 2.56
C TYR A 108 3.58 4.30 2.11
N GLY A 109 4.77 3.70 2.01
CA GLY A 109 4.91 2.28 1.68
C GLY A 109 4.53 1.91 0.27
N ILE A 110 4.55 2.86 -0.66
CA ILE A 110 4.31 2.63 -2.08
C ILE A 110 5.68 2.67 -2.77
N ASP A 111 5.98 1.70 -3.60
CA ASP A 111 7.21 1.63 -4.38
C ASP A 111 6.88 1.71 -5.88
N ILE A 112 7.85 2.13 -6.69
CA ILE A 112 7.71 2.22 -8.15
C ILE A 112 8.40 1.01 -8.76
N PHE A 113 7.62 0.19 -9.44
CA PHE A 113 8.08 -0.99 -10.15
C PHE A 113 8.12 -0.72 -11.65
N SER A 114 8.92 -1.51 -12.36
CA SER A 114 8.96 -1.50 -13.82
C SER A 114 8.74 -2.90 -14.39
N THR A 115 7.96 -2.98 -15.46
CA THR A 115 7.77 -4.21 -16.23
C THR A 115 7.57 -3.87 -17.70
N GLU A 116 8.28 -4.57 -18.58
CA GLU A 116 8.11 -4.47 -20.05
C GLU A 116 8.13 -3.05 -20.63
N GLY A 117 8.88 -2.15 -20.00
CA GLY A 117 8.97 -0.75 -20.46
C GLY A 117 7.84 0.16 -19.98
N SER A 118 7.09 -0.24 -18.96
CA SER A 118 6.17 0.63 -18.23
C SER A 118 6.50 0.68 -16.75
N PHE A 119 6.12 1.79 -16.11
CA PHE A 119 6.28 2.00 -14.68
C PHE A 119 4.93 2.01 -13.98
N TYR A 120 4.88 1.43 -12.78
CA TYR A 120 3.67 1.41 -11.98
C TYR A 120 3.98 1.49 -10.49
N ALA A 121 3.09 2.14 -9.74
CA ALA A 121 3.11 2.12 -8.29
C ALA A 121 2.45 0.83 -7.78
N ASP A 122 3.05 0.22 -6.77
CA ASP A 122 2.44 -0.87 -6.01
C ASP A 122 2.92 -0.85 -4.56
N GLN A 123 2.33 -1.70 -3.73
CA GLN A 123 2.67 -1.80 -2.32
C GLN A 123 4.12 -2.26 -2.13
N MET A 124 4.88 -1.51 -1.33
CA MET A 124 6.19 -1.92 -0.84
C MET A 124 6.08 -3.18 0.03
N VAL A 125 6.96 -4.14 -0.26
CA VAL A 125 7.02 -5.41 0.46
C VAL A 125 7.20 -5.18 1.96
N GLY A 126 6.29 -5.73 2.76
CA GLY A 126 6.38 -5.70 4.22
C GLY A 126 5.98 -4.38 4.89
N TYR A 127 5.61 -3.34 4.13
CA TYR A 127 5.16 -2.07 4.72
C TYR A 127 3.94 -2.27 5.64
N LEU A 128 2.89 -2.94 5.14
CA LEU A 128 1.67 -3.15 5.93
C LEU A 128 1.93 -3.94 7.21
N SER A 129 2.75 -5.00 7.15
CA SER A 129 3.16 -5.74 8.36
C SER A 129 3.92 -4.84 9.32
N LYS A 130 4.90 -4.08 8.84
CA LYS A 130 5.67 -3.16 9.70
C LYS A 130 4.79 -2.11 10.40
N THR A 131 3.74 -1.63 9.73
CA THR A 131 2.91 -0.52 10.20
C THR A 131 1.76 -0.96 11.13
N PHE A 132 1.24 -2.18 10.95
CA PHE A 132 0.00 -2.62 11.60
C PHE A 132 0.12 -3.91 12.43
N SER A 133 1.19 -4.70 12.31
CA SER A 133 1.30 -6.02 12.96
C SER A 133 1.02 -6.02 14.47
N ASP A 134 1.43 -4.98 15.19
CA ASP A 134 1.23 -4.83 16.64
C ASP A 134 -0.18 -4.36 17.04
N LYS A 135 -1.00 -4.00 16.05
CA LYS A 135 -2.36 -3.46 16.24
C LYS A 135 -3.44 -4.41 15.75
N LEU A 136 -3.05 -5.60 15.30
CA LEU A 136 -3.95 -6.59 14.73
C LEU A 136 -4.00 -7.84 15.59
N THR A 137 -5.04 -8.65 15.41
CA THR A 137 -5.09 -9.95 16.10
C THR A 137 -3.95 -10.85 15.62
N ASP A 138 -3.54 -11.81 16.45
CA ASP A 138 -2.45 -12.75 16.12
C ASP A 138 -2.65 -13.44 14.76
N ALA A 139 -3.90 -13.80 14.44
CA ALA A 139 -4.25 -14.43 13.18
C ALA A 139 -4.00 -13.50 11.97
N TYR A 140 -4.35 -12.23 12.10
CA TYR A 140 -4.21 -11.26 11.02
C TYR A 140 -2.75 -10.79 10.88
N ASP A 141 -2.03 -10.63 11.99
CA ASP A 141 -0.58 -10.41 11.99
C ASP A 141 0.17 -11.55 11.28
N GLU A 142 -0.17 -12.81 11.58
CA GLU A 142 0.41 -13.96 10.89
C GLU A 142 0.15 -13.92 9.37
N TYR A 143 -1.08 -13.58 8.97
CA TYR A 143 -1.43 -13.39 7.56
C TYR A 143 -0.54 -12.33 6.89
N LEU A 144 -0.36 -11.15 7.50
CA LEU A 144 0.47 -10.09 6.92
C LEU A 144 1.95 -10.49 6.79
N LYS A 145 2.48 -11.20 7.78
CA LYS A 145 3.86 -11.72 7.75
C LYS A 145 4.05 -12.73 6.61
N ARG A 146 3.07 -13.62 6.40
CA ARG A 146 3.07 -14.58 5.28
C ARG A 146 3.02 -13.85 3.94
N ARG A 147 2.11 -12.90 3.78
CA ARG A 147 1.98 -12.09 2.57
C ARG A 147 3.27 -11.34 2.24
N ALA A 148 3.90 -10.72 3.23
CA ALA A 148 5.18 -10.04 3.05
C ALA A 148 6.31 -11.00 2.63
N ASN A 149 6.31 -12.23 3.14
CA ASN A 149 7.26 -13.27 2.73
C ASN A 149 7.03 -13.71 1.28
N GLU A 150 5.77 -13.95 0.91
CA GLU A 150 5.39 -14.32 -0.46
C GLU A 150 5.79 -13.23 -1.46
N MET A 151 5.47 -11.96 -1.20
CA MET A 151 5.86 -10.85 -2.08
C MET A 151 7.38 -10.74 -2.25
N ARG A 152 8.16 -11.09 -1.22
CA ARG A 152 9.63 -11.14 -1.29
C ARG A 152 10.14 -12.28 -2.17
N ARG A 153 9.44 -13.43 -2.18
CA ARG A 153 9.87 -14.67 -2.86
C ARG A 153 9.33 -14.81 -4.27
N ALA A 154 8.15 -14.28 -4.57
CA ALA A 154 7.47 -14.39 -5.85
C ALA A 154 8.30 -13.86 -7.04
N PHE A 155 9.23 -12.93 -6.81
CA PHE A 155 10.14 -12.45 -7.84
C PHE A 155 11.38 -13.33 -8.08
N SER A 156 11.64 -14.35 -7.26
CA SER A 156 12.86 -15.16 -7.33
C SER A 156 12.65 -16.63 -7.72
N GLU A 157 11.44 -17.19 -7.58
CA GLU A 157 11.20 -18.63 -7.85
C GLU A 157 10.48 -18.90 -9.18
N ASP A 158 9.59 -18.02 -9.65
CA ASP A 158 8.76 -18.29 -10.85
C ASP A 158 9.42 -17.93 -12.19
N ALA A 159 10.56 -17.23 -12.16
CA ALA A 159 11.30 -16.83 -13.37
C ALA A 159 12.57 -17.68 -13.63
N ILE A 160 12.81 -18.74 -12.85
CA ILE A 160 13.89 -19.68 -13.18
C ILE A 160 13.39 -20.59 -14.30
N LEU A 161 13.93 -20.39 -15.51
CA LEU A 161 13.92 -21.40 -16.56
C LEU A 161 14.52 -22.69 -15.99
N LEU A 162 13.66 -23.63 -15.58
CA LEU A 162 14.02 -24.98 -15.14
C LEU A 162 14.69 -25.81 -16.26
N VAL A 163 14.81 -25.23 -17.45
CA VAL A 163 15.40 -25.80 -18.64
C VAL A 163 16.48 -24.81 -19.12
N SER A 164 17.73 -25.24 -19.10
CA SER A 164 18.83 -24.43 -19.66
C SER A 164 18.55 -24.08 -21.12
N PHE A 165 18.98 -22.90 -21.58
CA PHE A 165 18.89 -22.51 -23.00
C PHE A 165 19.53 -23.55 -23.94
N SER A 166 20.57 -24.26 -23.48
CA SER A 166 21.17 -25.38 -24.21
C SER A 166 20.20 -26.55 -24.43
N THR A 167 19.33 -26.85 -23.46
CA THR A 167 18.32 -27.90 -23.56
C THR A 167 17.18 -27.50 -24.50
N VAL A 168 16.81 -26.22 -24.53
CA VAL A 168 15.84 -25.69 -25.51
C VAL A 168 16.41 -25.74 -26.92
N ALA A 169 17.64 -25.27 -27.12
CA ALA A 169 18.32 -25.28 -28.41
C ALA A 169 18.38 -26.70 -29.00
N ASN A 170 18.73 -27.70 -28.18
CA ASN A 170 18.76 -29.10 -28.63
C ASN A 170 17.38 -29.65 -29.00
N ARG A 171 16.26 -29.06 -28.58
CA ARG A 171 14.91 -29.51 -28.99
C ARG A 171 14.38 -28.82 -30.24
N MET A 172 14.99 -27.71 -30.65
CA MET A 172 14.57 -26.95 -31.83
C MET A 172 15.28 -27.39 -33.11
N PHE A 173 16.43 -28.06 -32.99
CA PHE A 173 17.27 -28.46 -34.12
C PHE A 173 17.28 -29.98 -34.41
N PHE A 174 16.33 -30.75 -33.84
CA PHE A 174 16.05 -32.15 -34.21
C PHE A 174 14.56 -32.38 -34.42
#